data_AF-A0A962TI85-F1
#
_entry.id   AF-A0A962TI85-F1
#
_cell.length_a   1.000
_cell.length_b   1.000
_cell.length_c   1.000
_cell.angle_alpha   90.00
_cell.angle_beta   90.00
_cell.angle_gamma   90.00
#
_symmetry.space_group_name_H-M   'P 1'
#
loop_
_entity.id
_entity.type
_entity.pdbx_description
1 polymer ?
#
loop_
_entity_poly.entity_id
_entity_poly.type
_entity_poly.pdbx_seq_one_letter_code
_entity_poly.pdbx_strand_id
1 'polypeptide(L)'
;MPEMDGLETTRQLRQQPAGLNLRTPIIGLTADMLNLEQQDWQAAGMNACHYKPLEFDSLAAIFTQWDLKSSATALSLSAFFRKYYER
;
A
#
# COMPACT_ATOMS: atom_id res chain seq x y z
N MET A 1 -4.74 -9.23 7.37
CA MET A 1 -5.97 -9.69 6.70
C MET A 1 -6.26 -11.06 7.28
N PRO A 2 -7.41 -11.26 7.95
CA PRO A 2 -7.64 -12.48 8.74
C PRO A 2 -7.85 -13.74 7.88
N GLU A 3 -8.29 -13.60 6.62
CA GLU A 3 -8.68 -14.74 5.78
C GLU A 3 -7.77 -14.97 4.56
N MET A 4 -7.01 -13.96 4.13
CA MET A 4 -6.20 -14.02 2.92
C MET A 4 -4.83 -13.40 3.17
N ASP A 5 -3.80 -14.01 2.58
CA ASP A 5 -2.43 -13.51 2.63
C ASP A 5 -2.21 -12.34 1.65
N GLY A 6 -1.38 -11.38 2.02
CA GLY A 6 -1.09 -10.19 1.21
C GLY A 6 -0.41 -10.49 -0.12
N LEU A 7 0.47 -11.50 -0.16
CA LEU A 7 1.12 -11.91 -1.39
C LEU A 7 0.10 -12.55 -2.33
N GLU A 8 -0.75 -13.41 -1.80
CA GLU A 8 -1.80 -14.07 -2.58
C GLU A 8 -2.80 -13.05 -3.16
N THR A 9 -3.29 -12.11 -2.35
CA THR A 9 -4.13 -11.01 -2.84
C THR A 9 -3.45 -10.24 -3.98
N THR A 10 -2.15 -9.97 -3.85
CA THR A 10 -1.39 -9.23 -4.87
C THR A 10 -1.29 -10.03 -6.17
N ARG A 11 -1.00 -11.34 -6.10
CA ARG A 11 -0.95 -12.22 -7.28
C ARG A 11 -2.29 -12.20 -8.02
N GLN A 12 -3.40 -12.33 -7.30
CA GLN A 12 -4.73 -12.30 -7.90
C GLN A 12 -5.04 -10.95 -8.58
N LEU A 13 -4.64 -9.83 -7.96
CA LEU A 13 -4.78 -8.51 -8.57
C LEU A 13 -3.98 -8.36 -9.87
N ARG A 14 -2.76 -8.91 -9.92
CA ARG A 14 -1.89 -8.86 -11.11
C ARG A 14 -2.31 -9.82 -12.23
N GLN A 15 -3.03 -10.89 -11.89
CA GLN A 15 -3.61 -11.82 -12.87
C GLN A 15 -4.81 -11.26 -13.64
N GLN A 16 -5.23 -10.02 -13.40
CA GLN A 16 -6.32 -9.35 -14.14
C GLN A 16 -5.76 -8.47 -15.28
N PRO A 17 -5.54 -9.00 -16.50
CA PRO A 17 -4.79 -8.34 -17.58
C PRO A 17 -5.47 -7.11 -18.19
N ALA A 18 -6.77 -6.91 -17.96
CA ALA A 18 -7.54 -5.76 -18.44
C ALA A 18 -8.24 -4.99 -17.29
N GLY A 19 -7.84 -5.26 -16.04
CA GLY A 19 -8.41 -4.58 -14.89
C GLY A 19 -7.94 -3.13 -14.81
N LEU A 20 -8.84 -2.24 -14.38
CA LEU A 20 -8.51 -0.83 -14.08
C LEU A 20 -7.30 -0.69 -13.12
N ASN A 21 -7.04 -1.74 -12.33
CA ASN A 21 -6.00 -1.78 -11.31
C ASN A 21 -4.66 -2.38 -11.77
N LEU A 22 -4.51 -2.76 -13.05
CA LEU A 22 -3.32 -3.45 -13.54
C LEU A 22 -2.02 -2.68 -13.21
N ARG A 23 -2.08 -1.34 -13.35
CA ARG A 23 -0.94 -0.45 -13.09
C ARG A 23 -0.97 0.21 -11.71
N THR A 24 -1.96 -0.10 -10.88
CA THR A 24 -2.06 0.47 -9.55
C THR A 24 -0.86 0.02 -8.71
N PRO A 25 -0.12 0.96 -8.09
CA PRO A 25 0.95 0.62 -7.16
C PRO A 25 0.40 -0.17 -5.96
N ILE A 26 1.07 -1.28 -5.61
CA ILE A 26 0.73 -2.10 -4.44
C ILE A 26 1.90 -2.03 -3.46
N ILE A 27 1.66 -1.44 -2.29
CA ILE A 27 2.62 -1.33 -1.19
C ILE A 27 2.20 -2.30 -0.08
N GLY A 28 3.03 -3.30 0.21
CA GLY A 28 2.83 -4.24 1.30
C GLY A 28 3.20 -3.64 2.65
N LEU A 29 2.48 -4.03 3.71
CA LEU A 29 2.81 -3.69 5.09
C LEU A 29 2.89 -4.96 5.94
N THR A 30 4.08 -5.28 6.44
CA THR A 30 4.33 -6.48 7.24
C THR A 30 4.63 -6.16 8.70
N ALA A 31 4.18 -7.02 9.63
CA ALA A 31 4.62 -6.98 11.02
C ALA A 31 5.91 -7.80 11.24
N ASP A 32 6.38 -8.47 10.20
CA ASP A 32 7.55 -9.33 10.23
C ASP A 32 8.30 -9.25 8.89
N MET A 33 9.45 -8.57 8.91
CA MET A 33 10.29 -8.39 7.73
C MET A 33 11.34 -9.52 7.61
N LEU A 34 11.58 -10.27 8.69
CA LEU A 34 12.56 -11.35 8.70
C LEU A 34 12.02 -12.59 7.99
N ASN A 35 10.71 -12.84 8.12
CA ASN A 35 10.04 -13.99 7.51
C ASN A 35 9.51 -13.71 6.10
N LEU A 36 9.71 -12.51 5.56
CA LEU A 36 9.27 -12.14 4.22
C LEU A 36 10.46 -11.66 3.41
N GLU A 37 10.94 -12.51 2.51
CA GLU A 37 12.09 -12.17 1.69
C GLU A 37 11.71 -11.15 0.61
N GLN A 38 12.70 -10.36 0.18
CA GLN A 38 12.52 -9.41 -0.92
C GLN A 38 11.94 -10.06 -2.18
N GLN A 39 12.37 -11.28 -2.47
CA GLN A 39 11.96 -12.02 -3.65
C GLN A 39 10.48 -12.37 -3.63
N ASP A 40 9.91 -12.68 -2.46
CA ASP A 40 8.52 -13.13 -2.33
C ASP A 40 7.52 -12.04 -2.74
N TRP A 41 7.69 -10.83 -2.22
CA TRP A 41 6.79 -9.73 -2.53
C TRP A 41 7.03 -9.14 -3.91
N GLN A 42 8.26 -9.18 -4.43
CA GLN A 42 8.54 -8.83 -5.82
C GLN A 42 7.88 -9.82 -6.79
N ALA A 43 8.00 -11.13 -6.53
CA ALA A 43 7.38 -12.17 -7.33
C ALA A 43 5.85 -12.11 -7.28
N ALA A 44 5.28 -11.70 -6.15
CA ALA A 44 3.84 -11.44 -6.05
C ALA A 44 3.37 -10.23 -6.88
N GLY A 45 4.30 -9.34 -7.27
CA GLY A 45 4.01 -8.13 -8.04
C GLY A 45 3.73 -6.88 -7.19
N MET A 46 4.21 -6.87 -5.94
CA MET A 46 4.24 -5.68 -5.10
C MET A 46 5.36 -4.74 -5.55
N ASN A 47 5.13 -3.45 -5.33
CA ASN A 47 6.06 -2.40 -5.69
C ASN A 47 7.03 -2.05 -4.56
N ALA A 48 6.59 -2.17 -3.31
CA ALA A 48 7.42 -2.06 -2.12
C ALA A 48 6.77 -2.82 -0.96
N CYS A 49 7.54 -3.11 0.08
CA CYS A 49 7.05 -3.66 1.34
C CYS A 49 7.71 -2.94 2.52
N HIS A 50 6.92 -2.49 3.49
CA HIS A 50 7.40 -1.77 4.67
C HIS A 50 6.97 -2.45 5.98
N TYR A 51 7.77 -2.22 7.02
CA TYR A 51 7.48 -2.72 8.36
C TYR A 51 6.35 -1.91 9.04
N LYS A 52 5.58 -2.59 9.90
CA LYS A 52 4.59 -1.98 10.79
C LYS A 52 5.19 -1.85 12.21
N PRO A 53 4.99 -0.73 12.92
CA PRO A 53 4.13 0.39 12.56
C PRO A 53 4.78 1.26 11.48
N LEU A 54 3.93 1.84 10.62
CA LEU A 54 4.38 2.77 9.60
C LEU A 54 4.22 4.19 10.13
N GLU A 55 5.32 4.92 10.26
CA GLU A 55 5.31 6.32 10.70
C GLU A 55 4.68 7.23 9.63
N PHE A 56 4.05 8.32 10.06
CA PHE A 56 3.36 9.24 9.15
C PHE A 56 4.28 9.83 8.08
N ASP A 57 5.50 10.21 8.45
CA ASP A 57 6.48 10.74 7.50
C ASP A 57 6.87 9.70 6.44
N SER A 58 6.96 8.42 6.83
CA SER A 58 7.21 7.32 5.90
C SER A 58 6.03 7.12 4.95
N LEU A 59 4.79 7.20 5.46
CA LEU A 59 3.60 7.13 4.63
C LEU A 59 3.52 8.29 3.62
N ALA A 60 3.82 9.52 4.05
CA ALA A 60 3.84 10.70 3.20
C ALA A 60 4.90 10.59 2.10
N ALA A 61 6.08 10.05 2.42
CA ALA A 61 7.13 9.79 1.45
C ALA A 61 6.69 8.76 0.39
N ILE A 62 6.02 7.67 0.80
CA ILE A 62 5.46 6.67 -0.11
C ILE A 62 4.44 7.32 -1.06
N PHE A 63 3.48 8.10 -0.54
CA PHE A 63 2.49 8.76 -1.40
C PHE A 63 3.12 9.73 -2.40
N THR A 64 4.16 10.44 -2.00
CA THR A 64 4.92 11.35 -2.87
C THR A 64 5.69 10.58 -3.96
N GLN A 65 6.35 9.47 -3.58
CA GLN A 65 7.14 8.63 -4.49
C GLN A 65 6.30 8.06 -5.64
N TRP A 66 5.05 7.70 -5.36
CA TRP A 66 4.17 7.04 -6.32
C TRP A 66 3.29 8.00 -7.12
N ASP A 67 3.60 9.30 -7.08
CA ASP A 67 2.90 10.40 -7.78
C ASP A 67 1.39 10.21 -7.78
N LEU A 68 0.83 9.87 -6.60
CA LEU A 68 -0.62 9.82 -6.39
C LEU A 68 -1.15 11.26 -6.45
N LYS A 69 -1.14 11.85 -7.65
CA LYS A 69 -1.80 13.11 -7.94
C LYS A 69 -3.28 12.87 -7.72
N SER A 70 -3.81 13.54 -6.71
CA SER A 70 -5.24 13.59 -6.39
C SER A 70 -6.05 14.01 -7.61
N SER A 71 -6.46 13.04 -8.43
CA SER A 71 -7.53 13.19 -9.41
C SER A 71 -8.83 12.72 -8.78
N ALA A 72 -9.33 13.47 -7.79
CA ALA A 72 -10.74 13.61 -7.42
C ALA A 72 -10.84 14.33 -6.07
N THR A 73 -11.57 15.44 -6.07
CA THR A 73 -12.18 16.17 -4.93
C THR A 73 -11.48 15.97 -3.59
N ALA A 74 -10.52 16.85 -3.29
CA ALA A 74 -9.82 16.89 -2.02
C ALA A 74 -10.81 16.97 -0.84
N LEU A 75 -11.14 15.82 -0.22
CA LEU A 75 -11.23 15.82 1.22
C LEU A 75 -9.83 16.16 1.69
N SER A 76 -9.67 17.33 2.31
CA SER A 76 -8.36 17.71 2.81
C SER A 76 -7.91 16.63 3.79
N LEU A 77 -6.71 16.10 3.58
CA LEU A 77 -6.09 15.14 4.48
C LEU A 77 -6.09 15.69 5.91
N SER A 78 -5.90 17.00 6.08
CA SER A 78 -6.07 17.70 7.36
C SER A 78 -7.47 17.56 7.98
N ALA A 79 -8.55 17.60 7.20
CA ALA A 79 -9.92 17.38 7.69
C ALA A 79 -10.18 15.92 8.07
N PHE A 80 -9.62 14.97 7.32
CA PHE A 80 -9.64 13.56 7.69
C PHE A 80 -8.88 13.32 9.01
N PHE A 81 -7.67 13.87 9.15
CA PHE A 81 -6.85 13.72 10.36
C PHE A 81 -7.49 14.35 11.59
N ARG A 82 -8.04 15.56 11.47
CA ARG A 82 -8.76 16.22 12.58
C ARG A 82 -9.97 15.42 13.06
N LYS A 83 -10.67 14.74 12.15
CA LYS A 83 -11.87 13.96 12.49
C LYS A 83 -11.55 12.65 13.22
N TYR A 84 -10.40 12.03 12.95
CA TYR A 84 -10.13 10.66 13.40
C TYR A 84 -8.91 10.51 14.32
N TYR A 85 -8.03 11.52 14.44
CA TYR A 85 -6.76 11.41 15.17
C TYR A 85 -6.49 12.51 16.20
N GLU A 86 -7.17 13.67 16.15
CA GLU A 86 -7.10 14.65 17.24
C GLU A 86 -8.09 14.24 18.35
N ARG A 87 -7.56 13.79 19.50
CA ARG A 87 -8.25 13.77 20.80
C ARG A 87 -7.74 14.94 21.63
#